data_AF-A0A2V7K018-F1
#
_entry.id   AF-A0A2V7K018-F1
#
_cell.length_a   1.000
_cell.length_b   1.000
_cell.length_c   1.000
_cell.angle_alpha   90.00
_cell.angle_beta   90.00
_cell.angle_gamma   90.00
#
_symmetry.space_group_name_H-M   'P 1'
#
loop_
_entity.id
_entity.type
_entity.pdbx_description
1 polymer ?
#
loop_
_entity_poly.entity_id
_entity_poly.type
_entity_poly.pdbx_seq_one_letter_code
_entity_poly.pdbx_strand_id
1 'polypeptide(L)'
;MRPHSSAATSQTPLPDALLVHRVAALSDKNALAELDARYGLTLYALAYSFLFDGEAADVAVAAVLREVWRSAASFDAARGSVGRWLAALTRRVACDRLRGQARPALGPTLIVA
;
A
#
# COMPACT_ATOMS: atom_id res chain seq x y z
N MET A 1 9.02 -18.19 39.70
CA MET A 1 10.02 -17.13 39.49
C MET A 1 10.39 -17.13 38.00
N ARG A 2 9.81 -16.21 37.20
CA ARG A 2 10.12 -16.01 35.78
C ARG A 2 10.65 -14.57 35.68
N PRO A 3 11.80 -14.31 35.05
CA PRO A 3 12.33 -12.95 34.99
C PRO A 3 11.39 -12.08 34.15
N HIS A 4 10.83 -11.06 34.79
CA HIS A 4 10.23 -9.89 34.14
C HIS A 4 11.37 -9.05 33.56
N SER A 5 11.81 -9.40 32.35
CA SER A 5 12.51 -8.47 31.46
C SER A 5 11.47 -7.67 30.68
N SER A 6 10.74 -6.81 31.37
CA SER A 6 9.93 -5.76 30.76
C SER A 6 10.77 -4.49 30.66
N ALA A 7 11.83 -4.54 29.85
CA ALA A 7 12.28 -3.32 29.18
C ALA A 7 11.31 -3.10 28.02
N ALA A 8 10.09 -2.69 28.34
CA ALA A 8 9.22 -2.09 27.34
C ALA A 8 9.90 -0.77 26.95
N THR A 9 10.76 -0.83 25.94
CA THR A 9 11.28 0.36 25.29
C THR A 9 10.06 1.16 24.87
N SER A 10 9.84 2.29 25.54
CA SER A 10 8.87 3.31 25.15
C SER A 10 9.37 3.92 23.85
N GLN A 11 9.33 3.14 22.77
CA GLN A 11 9.77 3.57 21.47
C GLN A 11 8.59 4.33 20.90
N THR A 12 8.60 5.66 21.08
CA THR A 12 7.63 6.54 20.43
C THR A 12 7.57 6.14 18.95
N PRO A 13 6.39 5.75 18.44
CA PRO A 13 6.29 5.29 17.05
C PRO A 13 6.83 6.38 16.13
N LEU A 14 7.80 6.03 15.29
CA LEU A 14 8.43 6.97 14.35
C LEU A 14 7.35 7.65 13.51
N PRO A 15 7.42 8.97 13.26
CA PRO A 15 6.46 9.65 12.40
C PRO A 15 6.41 8.99 11.01
N ASP A 16 5.20 8.84 10.45
CA ASP A 16 5.03 8.11 9.18
C ASP A 16 5.84 8.74 8.03
N ALA A 17 5.99 10.07 8.02
CA ALA A 17 6.79 10.77 7.02
C ALA A 17 8.27 10.34 7.07
N LEU A 18 8.79 10.04 8.26
CA LEU A 18 10.15 9.55 8.43
C LEU A 18 10.29 8.12 7.92
N LEU A 19 9.26 7.27 8.08
CA LEU A 19 9.25 5.93 7.51
C LEU A 19 9.34 6.00 5.98
N VAL A 20 8.54 6.86 5.35
CA VAL A 20 8.60 7.08 3.90
C VAL A 20 9.97 7.61 3.46
N HIS A 21 10.56 8.55 4.21
CA HIS A 21 11.91 9.04 3.94
C HIS A 21 12.97 7.92 4.02
N ARG A 22 12.89 7.03 5.01
CA ARG A 22 13.81 5.88 5.13
C ARG A 22 13.65 4.90 3.96
N VAL A 23 12.42 4.66 3.50
CA VAL A 23 12.19 3.87 2.29
C VAL A 23 12.87 4.52 1.08
N ALA A 24 12.70 5.84 0.89
CA ALA A 24 13.27 6.57 -0.23
C ALA A 24 14.80 6.64 -0.22
N ALA A 25 15.39 7.02 0.93
CA ALA A 25 16.82 7.33 1.04
C ALA A 25 17.69 6.10 1.27
N LEU A 26 17.17 5.09 1.98
CA LEU A 26 17.95 3.94 2.43
C LEU A 26 17.48 2.61 1.84
N SER A 27 16.42 2.60 1.03
CA SER A 27 15.75 1.35 0.63
C SER A 27 15.42 0.47 1.84
N ASP A 28 14.91 1.10 2.89
CA ASP A 28 14.70 0.45 4.19
C ASP A 28 13.44 -0.42 4.17
N LYS A 29 13.63 -1.74 4.09
CA LYS A 29 12.54 -2.72 4.11
C LYS A 29 11.78 -2.75 5.43
N ASN A 30 12.44 -2.45 6.55
CA ASN A 30 11.79 -2.44 7.87
C ASN A 30 10.87 -1.21 7.98
N ALA A 31 11.25 -0.08 7.40
CA ALA A 31 10.37 1.09 7.34
C ALA A 31 9.12 0.83 6.49
N LEU A 32 9.25 0.08 5.38
CA LEU A 32 8.10 -0.35 4.59
C LEU A 32 7.21 -1.34 5.36
N ALA A 33 7.80 -2.30 6.07
CA ALA A 33 7.07 -3.26 6.90
C ALA A 33 6.30 -2.57 8.05
N GLU A 34 6.88 -1.53 8.65
CA GLU A 34 6.20 -0.72 9.67
C GLU A 34 5.01 0.07 9.08
N LEU A 35 5.15 0.60 7.85
CA LEU A 35 4.03 1.22 7.14
C LEU A 35 2.91 0.21 6.86
N ASP A 36 3.27 -1.01 6.46
CA ASP A 36 2.29 -2.10 6.27
C ASP A 36 1.61 -2.48 7.60
N ALA A 37 2.35 -2.63 8.69
CA ALA A 37 1.78 -2.94 9.99
C ALA A 37 0.78 -1.86 10.47
N ARG A 38 1.03 -0.58 10.18
CA ARG A 38 0.16 0.53 10.58
C ARG A 38 -1.03 0.74 9.66
N TYR A 39 -0.81 0.64 8.35
CA TYR A 39 -1.80 1.03 7.34
C TYR A 39 -2.43 -0.15 6.60
N GLY A 40 -1.85 -1.35 6.65
CA GLY A 40 -2.25 -2.51 5.86
C GLY A 40 -3.75 -2.79 5.94
N LEU A 41 -4.32 -2.83 7.14
CA LEU A 41 -5.77 -3.03 7.32
C LEU A 41 -6.61 -1.86 6.76
N THR A 42 -6.11 -0.62 6.87
CA THR A 42 -6.79 0.55 6.30
C THR A 42 -6.75 0.52 4.77
N LEU A 43 -5.61 0.14 4.19
CA LEU A 43 -5.47 -0.01 2.73
C LEU A 43 -6.34 -1.17 2.23
N TYR A 44 -6.41 -2.26 2.98
CA TYR A 44 -7.29 -3.40 2.69
C TYR A 44 -8.75 -2.98 2.68
N ALA A 45 -9.24 -2.35 3.75
CA ALA A 45 -10.63 -1.90 3.85
C ALA A 45 -10.99 -0.93 2.71
N LEU A 46 -10.08 -0.02 2.38
CA LEU A 46 -10.25 0.90 1.26
C LEU A 46 -10.30 0.16 -0.08
N ALA A 47 -9.36 -0.75 -0.35
CA ALA A 47 -9.34 -1.53 -1.60
C ALA A 47 -10.58 -2.42 -1.73
N TYR A 48 -10.97 -3.09 -0.66
CA TYR A 48 -12.17 -3.93 -0.60
C TYR A 48 -13.44 -3.13 -0.92
N SER A 49 -13.54 -1.88 -0.46
CA SER A 49 -14.69 -1.02 -0.78
C SER A 49 -14.86 -0.70 -2.27
N PHE A 50 -13.81 -0.85 -3.09
CA PHE A 50 -13.88 -0.70 -4.54
C PHE A 50 -14.04 -2.02 -5.27
N LEU A 51 -13.39 -3.08 -4.78
CA LEU A 51 -13.24 -4.35 -5.49
C LEU A 51 -14.28 -5.39 -5.08
N PHE A 52 -14.83 -5.29 -3.86
CA PHE A 52 -15.78 -6.25 -3.26
C PHE A 52 -15.30 -7.71 -3.30
N ASP A 53 -13.99 -7.91 -3.33
CA ASP A 53 -13.31 -9.21 -3.43
C ASP A 53 -12.09 -9.16 -2.50
N GLY A 54 -12.02 -10.12 -1.57
CA GLY A 54 -10.98 -10.17 -0.55
C GLY A 54 -9.59 -10.49 -1.12
N GLU A 55 -9.51 -11.43 -2.06
CA GLU A 55 -8.25 -11.79 -2.72
C GLU A 55 -7.75 -10.62 -3.58
N ALA A 56 -8.66 -9.99 -4.32
CA ALA A 56 -8.32 -8.81 -5.11
C ALA A 56 -7.86 -7.64 -4.23
N ALA A 57 -8.44 -7.48 -3.03
CA ALA A 57 -8.04 -6.47 -2.06
C ALA A 57 -6.63 -6.73 -1.50
N ASP A 58 -6.31 -7.97 -1.11
CA ASP A 58 -4.96 -8.33 -0.63
C ASP A 58 -3.89 -8.08 -1.71
N VAL A 59 -4.19 -8.50 -2.94
CA VAL A 59 -3.33 -8.26 -4.11
C VAL A 59 -3.19 -6.75 -4.37
N ALA A 60 -4.24 -5.96 -4.10
CA ALA A 60 -4.18 -4.51 -4.18
C ALA A 60 -3.30 -3.87 -3.12
N VAL A 61 -3.39 -4.29 -1.86
CA VAL A 61 -2.50 -3.82 -0.78
C VAL A 61 -1.04 -4.08 -1.13
N ALA A 62 -0.71 -5.30 -1.58
CA ALA A 62 0.65 -5.63 -2.00
C ALA A 62 1.14 -4.75 -3.17
N ALA A 63 0.26 -4.41 -4.11
CA ALA A 63 0.59 -3.50 -5.20
C ALA A 63 0.79 -2.05 -4.74
N VAL A 64 0.01 -1.58 -3.76
CA VAL A 64 0.20 -0.27 -3.15
C VAL A 64 1.55 -0.19 -2.45
N LEU A 65 1.94 -1.19 -1.66
CA LEU A 65 3.26 -1.19 -1.00
C LEU A 65 4.42 -1.20 -1.99
N ARG A 66 4.29 -1.92 -3.12
CA ARG A 66 5.26 -1.83 -4.23
C ARG A 66 5.30 -0.44 -4.85
N GLU A 67 4.16 0.22 -4.98
CA GLU A 67 4.11 1.61 -5.46
C GLU A 67 4.73 2.58 -4.46
N VAL A 68 4.51 2.39 -3.16
CA VAL A 68 5.17 3.16 -2.09
C VAL A 68 6.68 3.02 -2.23
N TRP A 69 7.21 1.80 -2.38
CA TRP A 69 8.63 1.57 -2.59
C TRP A 69 9.19 2.35 -3.79
N ARG A 70 8.48 2.37 -4.92
CA ARG A 70 8.91 3.06 -6.15
C ARG A 70 8.76 4.57 -6.08
N SER A 71 7.76 5.07 -5.36
CA SER A 71 7.37 6.48 -5.37
C SER A 71 7.69 7.23 -4.07
N ALA A 72 8.32 6.58 -3.09
CA ALA A 72 8.66 7.18 -1.80
C ALA A 72 9.45 8.49 -1.93
N ALA A 73 10.37 8.58 -2.90
CA ALA A 73 11.15 9.80 -3.15
C ALA A 73 10.29 10.99 -3.64
N SER A 74 9.08 10.73 -4.14
CA SER A 74 8.14 11.77 -4.59
C SER A 74 7.19 12.26 -3.50
N PHE A 75 7.21 11.62 -2.33
CA PHE A 75 6.37 12.03 -1.21
C PHE A 75 6.87 13.37 -0.66
N ASP A 76 5.92 14.29 -0.48
CA ASP A 76 6.17 15.61 0.06
C ASP A 76 5.18 15.84 1.22
N ALA A 77 5.73 15.93 2.43
CA ALA A 77 4.97 16.12 3.66
C ALA A 77 4.23 17.48 3.68
N ALA A 78 4.67 18.48 2.90
CA ALA A 78 3.97 19.75 2.77
C ALA A 78 2.65 19.64 1.98
N ARG A 79 2.52 18.61 1.13
CA ARG A 79 1.33 18.37 0.27
C ARG A 79 0.26 17.50 0.93
N GLY A 80 0.55 16.95 2.11
CA GLY A 80 -0.40 16.20 2.94
C GLY A 80 0.23 15.07 3.74
N SER A 81 -0.61 14.40 4.55
CA SER A 81 -0.19 13.27 5.38
C SER A 81 0.12 12.02 4.54
N VAL A 82 0.94 11.12 5.10
CA VAL A 82 1.22 9.80 4.53
C VAL A 82 -0.07 9.02 4.31
N GLY A 83 -1.00 9.03 5.27
CA GLY A 83 -2.31 8.39 5.11
C GLY A 83 -3.10 8.90 3.90
N ARG A 84 -3.12 10.21 3.63
CA ARG A 84 -3.78 10.79 2.45
C ARG A 84 -3.12 10.32 1.15
N TRP A 85 -1.79 10.29 1.14
CA TRP A 85 -1.00 9.84 0.00
C TRP A 85 -1.21 8.35 -0.28
N LEU A 86 -1.16 7.49 0.75
CA LEU A 86 -1.45 6.06 0.64
C LEU A 86 -2.87 5.81 0.12
N ALA A 87 -3.87 6.53 0.64
CA ALA A 87 -5.24 6.40 0.16
C ALA A 87 -5.39 6.78 -1.33
N ALA A 88 -4.63 7.77 -1.80
CA ALA A 88 -4.60 8.13 -3.22
C ALA A 88 -3.98 7.01 -4.08
N LEU A 89 -2.88 6.40 -3.62
CA LEU A 89 -2.27 5.24 -4.28
C LEU A 89 -3.24 4.05 -4.32
N THR A 90 -3.91 3.72 -3.21
CA THR A 90 -4.89 2.64 -3.15
C THR A 90 -6.04 2.83 -4.13
N ARG A 91 -6.61 4.04 -4.20
CA ARG A 91 -7.67 4.34 -5.17
C ARG A 91 -7.20 4.16 -6.60
N ARG A 92 -6.02 4.68 -6.95
CA ARG A 92 -5.44 4.52 -8.28
C ARG A 92 -5.28 3.03 -8.64
N VAL A 93 -4.67 2.27 -7.73
CA VAL A 93 -4.41 0.83 -7.88
C VAL A 93 -5.71 0.01 -7.99
N ALA A 94 -6.76 0.37 -7.26
CA ALA A 94 -8.08 -0.27 -7.37
C ALA A 94 -8.77 0.08 -8.70
N CYS A 95 -8.77 1.35 -9.10
CA CYS A 95 -9.33 1.79 -10.39
C CYS A 95 -8.63 1.12 -11.58
N ASP A 96 -7.30 1.00 -11.54
CA ASP A 96 -6.54 0.34 -12.60
C ASP A 96 -6.93 -1.15 -12.73
N ARG A 97 -7.23 -1.82 -11.62
CA ARG A 97 -7.75 -3.21 -11.64
C ARG A 97 -9.15 -3.31 -12.22
N LEU A 98 -10.06 -2.43 -11.80
CA LEU A 98 -11.42 -2.38 -12.36
C LEU A 98 -11.37 -2.16 -13.88
N ARG A 99 -10.48 -1.28 -14.36
CA ARG A 99 -10.23 -1.08 -15.80
C ARG A 99 -9.66 -2.31 -16.50
N GLY A 100 -8.77 -3.04 -15.82
CA GLY A 100 -8.21 -4.29 -16.33
C GLY A 100 -9.28 -5.39 -16.49
N GLN A 101 -10.21 -5.51 -15.53
CA GLN A 101 -11.33 -6.45 -15.60
C GLN A 101 -12.37 -6.05 -16.64
N ALA A 102 -12.63 -4.74 -16.81
CA ALA A 102 -13.57 -4.21 -17.78
C ALA A 102 -13.10 -4.35 -19.24
N ARG A 103 -11.87 -4.81 -19.49
CA ARG A 103 -11.41 -5.17 -20.83
C ARG A 103 -11.54 -6.68 -21.01
N PRO A 104 -12.71 -7.19 -21.45
CA PRO A 104 -12.75 -8.53 -21.98
C PRO A 104 -11.75 -8.60 -23.13
N ALA A 105 -10.96 -9.67 -23.16
CA ALA A 105 -10.25 -10.05 -24.38
C ALA A 105 -11.34 -10.28 -25.43
N LEU A 106 -11.61 -9.26 -26.25
CA LEU A 106 -12.15 -9.49 -27.58
C LEU A 106 -11.09 -10.32 -28.28
N GLY A 107 -11.19 -11.64 -28.13
CA GLY A 107 -10.48 -12.58 -28.96
C GLY A 107 -10.78 -12.21 -30.42
N PRO A 108 -9.80 -12.33 -31.34
CA PRO A 108 -10.05 -12.06 -32.74
C PRO A 108 -11.20 -12.95 -33.19
N THR A 109 -12.37 -12.37 -33.39
CA THR A 109 -13.47 -13.06 -34.05
C THR A 109 -13.01 -13.27 -35.48
N LEU A 110 -12.50 -14.48 -35.73
CA LEU A 110 -12.57 -15.15 -37.01
C LEU A 110 -13.96 -14.92 -37.58
N ILE A 111 -14.08 -14.00 -38.52
CA ILE A 111 -15.13 -14.03 -39.51
C ILE A 111 -14.44 -14.51 -40.79
N VAL A 112 -14.57 -15.82 -41.00
CA VAL A 112 -14.48 -16.44 -42.31
C VAL A 112 -15.55 -15.79 -43.19
N ALA A 113 -15.13 -15.18 -44.29
CA ALA A 113 -15.94 -14.98 -45.49
C ALA A 113 -14.98 -14.90 -46.70
#